data_AF-A0A967LW51-F1
#
_entry.id   AF-A0A967LW51-F1
#
_cell.length_a   1.000
_cell.length_b   1.000
_cell.length_c   1.000
_cell.angle_alpha   90.00
_cell.angle_beta   90.00
_cell.angle_gamma   90.00
#
_symmetry.space_group_name_H-M   'P 1'
#
loop_
_entity.id
_entity.type
_entity.pdbx_description
1 polymer ?
#
loop_
_entity_poly.entity_id
_entity_poly.type
_entity_poly.pdbx_seq_one_letter_code
_entity_poly.pdbx_strand_id
1 'polypeptide(L)' 'MTMIDWYIEGPSYGSCNCDWACPCQFESLPTHGNCRGFEALRIDKG' A
#
# COMPACT_ATOMS: atom_id res chain seq x y z
N MET A 1 18.10 23.00 7.64
CA MET A 1 18.22 21.53 7.50
C MET A 1 18.50 21.22 6.05
N THR A 2 19.57 20.50 5.74
CA THR A 2 19.82 19.97 4.39
C THR A 2 18.85 18.82 4.16
N MET A 3 17.94 18.94 3.19
CA MET A 3 17.10 17.81 2.77
C MET A 3 17.91 16.93 1.82
N ILE A 4 18.03 15.65 2.16
CA ILE A 4 18.58 14.64 1.27
C ILE A 4 17.43 14.23 0.35
N ASP A 5 17.60 14.46 -0.94
CA ASP A 5 16.67 14.04 -1.97
C ASP A 5 16.94 12.56 -2.29
N TRP A 6 16.15 11.67 -1.69
CA TRP A 6 16.24 10.22 -1.87
C TRP A 6 14.91 9.70 -2.45
N TYR A 7 14.99 8.70 -3.33
CA TYR A 7 13.80 8.06 -3.89
C TYR A 7 14.05 6.57 -4.12
N ILE A 8 12.97 5.80 -4.29
CA ILE A 8 13.00 4.44 -4.81
C ILE A 8 11.88 4.28 -5.83
N GLU A 9 12.08 3.46 -6.86
CA GLU A 9 11.12 3.23 -7.94
C GLU A 9 11.01 1.74 -8.22
N GLY A 10 9.80 1.27 -8.51
CA GLY A 10 9.54 -0.07 -9.02
C GLY A 10 8.07 -0.47 -8.86
N PRO A 11 7.66 -1.66 -9.33
CA PRO A 11 6.29 -2.11 -9.24
C PRO A 11 5.93 -2.52 -7.81
N SER A 12 4.79 -2.03 -7.30
CA SER A 12 4.20 -2.48 -6.05
C SER A 12 3.03 -3.42 -6.26
N TYR A 13 2.83 -4.31 -5.30
CA TYR A 13 1.67 -5.18 -5.20
C TYR A 13 1.11 -5.11 -3.79
N GLY A 14 -0.19 -4.81 -3.70
CA GLY A 14 -0.93 -4.80 -2.45
C GLY A 14 -2.10 -5.76 -2.48
N SER A 15 -2.43 -6.32 -1.33
CA SER A 15 -3.65 -7.12 -1.16
C SER A 15 -4.18 -6.98 0.26
N CYS A 16 -5.46 -7.23 0.44
CA CYS A 16 -6.15 -7.18 1.72
C CYS A 16 -7.20 -8.29 1.84
N ASN A 17 -7.70 -8.47 3.05
CA ASN A 17 -8.78 -9.41 3.37
C ASN A 17 -10.19 -8.86 3.06
N CYS A 18 -10.33 -7.67 2.47
CA CYS A 18 -11.64 -7.05 2.20
C CYS A 18 -12.11 -7.32 0.75
N ASP A 19 -13.26 -6.76 0.38
CA ASP A 19 -13.73 -6.77 -1.01
C ASP A 19 -12.72 -6.17 -1.99
N TRP A 20 -12.99 -6.38 -3.28
CA TRP A 20 -12.16 -5.88 -4.38
C TRP A 20 -11.77 -4.41 -4.18
N ALA A 21 -10.54 -4.08 -4.57
CA ALA A 21 -9.93 -2.76 -4.41
C ALA A 21 -9.76 -2.30 -2.96
N CYS A 22 -9.86 -3.18 -1.97
CA CYS A 22 -9.50 -2.87 -0.59
C CYS A 22 -10.17 -1.59 -0.08
N PRO A 23 -11.52 -1.56 0.03
CA PRO A 23 -12.30 -0.35 0.31
C PRO A 23 -11.79 0.49 1.49
N CYS A 24 -11.18 -0.13 2.49
CA CYS A 24 -10.57 0.55 3.64
C CYS A 24 -9.43 1.51 3.27
N GLN A 25 -8.70 1.27 2.17
CA GLN A 25 -7.69 2.22 1.66
C GLN A 25 -8.33 3.51 1.13
N PHE A 26 -9.62 3.46 0.84
CA PHE A 26 -10.43 4.57 0.35
C PHE A 26 -11.46 5.00 1.39
N GLU A 27 -11.12 4.87 2.68
CA GLU A 27 -11.91 5.34 3.83
C GLU A 27 -13.31 4.71 3.95
N SER A 28 -13.54 3.57 3.29
CA SER A 28 -14.79 2.81 3.41
C SER A 28 -14.72 1.76 4.52
N LEU A 29 -15.88 1.31 4.99
CA LEU A 29 -15.95 0.33 6.09
C LEU A 29 -15.35 -1.03 5.71
N PRO A 30 -14.73 -1.76 6.66
CA PRO A 30 -14.23 -3.11 6.41
C PRO A 30 -15.34 -4.12 6.16
N THR A 31 -15.18 -4.95 5.13
CA THR A 31 -16.15 -5.99 4.75
C THR A 31 -16.41 -7.01 5.87
N HIS A 32 -15.38 -7.36 6.64
CA HIS A 32 -15.45 -8.40 7.69
C HIS A 32 -15.30 -7.86 9.11
N GLY A 33 -15.53 -6.56 9.32
CA GLY A 33 -15.38 -5.89 10.62
C GLY A 33 -13.93 -5.58 11.03
N ASN A 34 -12.93 -6.10 10.29
CA ASN A 34 -11.55 -5.68 10.40
C ASN A 34 -10.86 -5.64 9.03
N CYS A 35 -9.85 -4.77 8.91
CA CYS A 35 -9.02 -4.67 7.71
C CYS A 35 -7.59 -5.09 8.02
N ARG A 36 -7.08 -6.02 7.21
CA ARG A 36 -5.69 -6.46 7.21
C ARG A 36 -5.22 -6.47 5.76
N GLY A 37 -4.18 -5.70 5.49
CA GLY A 37 -3.56 -5.64 4.17
C GLY A 37 -2.05 -5.65 4.27
N PHE A 38 -1.41 -5.91 3.15
CA PHE A 38 0.02 -5.77 2.97
C PHE A 38 0.32 -5.09 1.64
N GLU A 39 1.52 -4.53 1.54
CA GLU A 39 2.08 -4.04 0.30
C GLU A 39 3.53 -4.53 0.21
N ALA A 40 3.92 -4.97 -0.98
CA ALA A 40 5.27 -5.36 -1.32
C ALA A 40 5.72 -4.54 -2.53
N LEU A 41 6.88 -3.92 -2.44
CA LEU A 41 7.51 -3.17 -3.51
C LEU A 41 8.77 -3.92 -3.96
N ARG A 42 8.86 -4.23 -5.25
CA ARG A 42 10.15 -4.60 -5.84
C ARG A 42 10.88 -3.31 -6.19
N ILE A 43 12.06 -3.09 -5.62
CA ILE A 43 12.87 -1.90 -5.90
C ILE A 43 13.68 -2.17 -7.17
N ASP A 44 13.42 -1.38 -8.20
CA ASP A 44 14.13 -1.41 -9.48
C ASP A 44 15.15 -0.24 -9.58
N LYS A 45 14.92 0.89 -8.89
CA LYS A 45 15.85 2.03 -8.80
C LYS A 45 15.82 2.71 -7.43
N GLY A 46 16.90 3.44 -7.09
CA GLY A 46 17.01 4.33 -5.92
C GLY A 46 18.37 5.02 -5.83
#